data_AF-A0AAJ6AIF8-F1
#
_entry.id   AF-A0AAJ6AIF8-F1
#
_cell.length_a   1.000
_cell.length_b   1.000
_cell.length_c   1.000
_cell.angle_alpha   90.00
_cell.angle_beta   90.00
_cell.angle_gamma   90.00
#
_symmetry.space_group_name_H-M   'P 1'
#
loop_
_entity.id
_entity.type
_entity.pdbx_description
1 polymer ?
#
loop_
_entity_poly.entity_id
_entity_poly.type
_entity_poly.pdbx_seq_one_letter_code
_entity_poly.pdbx_strand_id
1 'polypeptide(L)'
;MMKEPVVVNGITRWVNAGDPGREEQDATEYAVPVLREEIGEVLRDIRQRQGRTLREVSHDARVSLGYLSEVERGQKEASSELLAAICEALDVPFSGMLREVADRIAVAEVGHVPDTVPEEMTHRFQRGVAQPNQSATGPRGYMAGTH
;
A
#
# COMPACT_ATOMS: atom_id res chain seq x y z
N MET A 1 -22.28 25.80 10.23
CA MET A 1 -21.56 24.51 10.31
C MET A 1 -20.08 24.83 10.47
N MET A 2 -19.51 24.57 11.65
CA MET A 2 -18.15 24.99 11.98
C MET A 2 -17.17 23.95 11.42
N LYS A 3 -16.22 24.41 10.61
CA LYS A 3 -15.13 23.59 10.07
C LYS A 3 -13.84 23.96 10.78
N GLU A 4 -13.11 22.97 11.25
CA GLU A 4 -11.81 23.17 11.90
C GLU A 4 -10.68 22.72 10.97
N PRO A 5 -9.58 23.48 10.89
CA PRO A 5 -8.41 23.08 10.14
C PRO A 5 -7.62 22.01 10.92
N VAL A 6 -7.33 20.89 10.27
CA VAL A 6 -6.47 19.82 10.77
C VAL A 6 -5.27 19.68 9.84
N VAL A 7 -4.06 19.50 10.39
CA VAL A 7 -2.83 19.27 9.60
C VAL A 7 -2.54 17.77 9.58
N VAL A 8 -2.51 17.18 8.38
CA VAL A 8 -2.18 15.76 8.16
C VAL A 8 -1.07 15.69 7.12
N ASN A 9 0.07 15.10 7.44
CA ASN A 9 1.23 14.98 6.54
C ASN A 9 1.63 16.30 5.85
N GLY A 10 1.53 17.42 6.58
CA GLY A 10 1.85 18.76 6.09
C GLY A 10 0.76 19.43 5.24
N ILE A 11 -0.39 18.78 5.02
CA ILE A 11 -1.53 19.29 4.26
C ILE A 11 -2.63 19.76 5.23
N THR A 12 -3.13 20.98 5.06
CA THR A 12 -4.27 21.51 5.84
C THR A 12 -5.60 21.01 5.25
N ARG A 13 -6.38 20.27 6.04
CA ARG A 13 -7.70 19.74 5.69
C ARG A 13 -8.77 20.40 6.56
N TRP A 14 -9.93 20.73 5.98
CA TRP A 14 -11.06 21.34 6.71
C TRP A 14 -12.11 20.29 7.05
N VAL A 15 -12.24 19.92 8.33
CA VAL A 15 -13.19 18.90 8.80
C VAL A 15 -14.38 19.53 9.52
N ASN A 16 -15.58 18.97 9.41
CA ASN A 16 -16.75 19.47 10.13
C ASN A 16 -16.68 19.01 11.60
N ALA A 17 -16.86 19.93 12.55
CA ALA A 17 -16.89 19.60 13.97
C ALA A 17 -18.08 18.68 14.31
N GLY A 18 -17.81 17.51 14.91
CA GLY A 18 -18.82 16.63 15.50
C GLY A 18 -19.19 15.35 14.73
N ASP A 19 -18.30 14.81 13.89
CA ASP A 19 -18.47 13.48 13.26
C ASP A 19 -17.62 12.42 14.00
N PRO A 20 -18.09 11.87 15.14
CA PRO A 20 -17.32 10.94 15.98
C PRO A 20 -17.05 9.59 15.29
N GLY A 21 -17.69 9.30 14.15
CA GLY A 21 -17.50 8.06 13.40
C GLY A 21 -16.24 8.01 12.54
N ARG A 22 -15.51 9.14 12.38
CA ARG A 22 -14.26 9.19 11.60
C ARG A 22 -13.01 8.88 12.41
N GLU A 23 -13.04 9.02 13.73
CA GLU A 23 -11.85 8.84 14.57
C GLU A 23 -11.30 7.41 14.53
N GLU A 24 -12.16 6.41 14.30
CA GLU A 24 -11.77 4.99 14.25
C GLU A 24 -11.52 4.47 12.82
N GLN A 25 -11.95 5.21 11.80
CA GLN A 25 -11.79 4.87 10.38
C GLN A 25 -10.63 5.63 9.69
N ASP A 26 -10.06 6.66 10.31
CA ASP A 26 -8.89 7.40 9.80
C ASP A 26 -7.55 6.68 10.05
N ALA A 27 -7.53 5.55 10.78
CA ALA A 27 -6.31 4.80 11.08
C ALA A 27 -5.77 3.98 9.89
N THR A 28 -6.52 3.89 8.78
CA THR A 28 -5.91 3.59 7.47
C THR A 28 -5.55 4.92 6.82
N GLU A 29 -4.63 5.63 7.47
CA GLU A 29 -4.03 6.83 6.93
C GLU A 29 -3.35 6.43 5.63
N TYR A 30 -3.92 6.85 4.49
CA TYR A 30 -3.29 6.73 3.18
C TYR A 30 -2.00 7.57 3.23
N ALA A 31 -0.92 6.97 3.73
CA ALA A 31 0.39 7.57 3.73
C ALA A 31 0.82 7.65 2.28
N VAL A 32 0.59 8.81 1.66
CA VAL A 32 1.08 9.09 0.31
C VAL A 32 2.60 8.91 0.37
N PRO A 33 3.16 7.93 -0.36
CA PRO A 33 4.58 7.66 -0.30
C PRO A 33 5.35 8.89 -0.76
N VAL A 34 6.48 9.15 -0.10
CA VAL A 34 7.32 10.29 -0.42
C VAL A 34 8.04 9.99 -1.74
N LEU A 35 7.76 10.79 -2.77
CA LEU A 35 8.27 10.55 -4.13
C LEU A 35 9.79 10.34 -4.22
N ARG A 36 10.60 11.15 -3.51
CA ARG A 36 12.06 11.00 -3.52
C ARG A 36 12.55 9.69 -2.91
N GLU A 37 11.80 9.10 -1.98
CA GLU A 37 12.13 7.81 -1.38
C GLU A 37 11.91 6.70 -2.40
N GLU A 38 10.76 6.71 -3.09
CA GLU A 38 10.46 5.75 -4.15
C GLU A 38 11.41 5.85 -5.34
N ILE A 39 11.76 7.07 -5.76
CA ILE A 39 12.80 7.29 -6.78
C ILE A 39 14.14 6.71 -6.31
N GLY A 40 14.55 7.02 -5.08
CA GLY A 40 15.80 6.54 -4.51
C GLY A 40 15.90 5.01 -4.49
N GLU A 41 14.84 4.34 -4.04
CA GLU A 41 14.77 2.88 -3.99
C GLU A 41 14.77 2.24 -5.38
N VAL A 42 14.06 2.81 -6.37
CA VAL A 42 14.11 2.32 -7.76
C VAL A 42 15.52 2.42 -8.34
N LEU A 43 16.19 3.57 -8.19
CA LEU A 43 17.56 3.76 -8.67
C LEU A 43 18.53 2.78 -8.00
N ARG A 44 18.39 2.61 -6.69
CA ARG A 44 19.16 1.67 -5.88
C ARG A 44 18.96 0.23 -6.32
N ASP A 45 17.72 -0.18 -6.59
CA ASP A 45 17.38 -1.52 -7.06
C ASP A 45 17.96 -1.79 -8.44
N ILE A 46 17.80 -0.86 -9.38
CA ILE A 46 18.40 -0.96 -10.73
C ILE A 46 19.91 -1.15 -10.60
N ARG A 47 20.59 -0.29 -9.83
CA ARG A 47 22.04 -0.37 -9.62
C ARG A 47 22.47 -1.72 -9.03
N GLN A 48 21.75 -2.22 -8.02
CA GLN A 48 22.05 -3.49 -7.37
C GLN A 48 21.81 -4.69 -8.30
N ARG A 49 20.73 -4.67 -9.10
CA ARG A 49 20.46 -5.70 -10.12
C ARG A 49 21.57 -5.79 -11.17
N GLN A 50 22.23 -4.67 -11.47
CA GLN A 50 23.42 -4.63 -12.34
C GLN A 50 24.72 -5.06 -11.64
N GLY A 51 24.71 -5.28 -10.32
CA GLY A 51 25.91 -5.60 -9.54
C GLY A 51 26.89 -4.43 -9.41
N ARG A 52 26.45 -3.19 -9.68
CA ARG A 52 27.30 -2.00 -9.71
C ARG A 52 27.35 -1.31 -8.36
N THR A 53 28.51 -0.75 -8.04
CA THR A 53 28.75 0.03 -6.84
C THR A 53 28.30 1.48 -7.00
N LEU A 54 28.03 2.15 -5.87
CA LEU A 54 27.80 3.61 -5.85
C LEU A 54 28.96 4.38 -6.52
N ARG A 55 30.21 3.92 -6.33
CA ARG A 55 31.39 4.57 -6.89
C ARG A 55 31.36 4.57 -8.42
N GLU A 56 31.09 3.42 -9.02
CA GLU A 56 31.02 3.28 -10.49
C GLU A 56 29.92 4.15 -11.07
N VAL A 57 28.70 4.09 -10.54
CA VAL A 57 27.57 4.86 -11.07
C VAL A 57 27.76 6.37 -10.84
N SER A 58 28.25 6.78 -9.67
CA SER A 58 28.51 8.20 -9.38
C SER A 58 29.57 8.79 -10.31
N HIS A 59 30.58 7.99 -10.69
CA HIS A 59 31.61 8.40 -11.64
C HIS A 59 31.02 8.66 -13.02
N ASP A 60 30.23 7.73 -13.54
CA ASP A 60 29.62 7.82 -14.86
C ASP A 60 28.57 8.95 -14.93
N ALA A 61 27.77 9.11 -13.87
CA ALA A 61 26.76 10.17 -13.74
C ALA A 61 27.36 11.55 -13.42
N ARG A 62 28.69 11.64 -13.21
CA ARG A 62 29.41 12.88 -12.84
C ARG A 62 28.86 13.58 -11.59
N VAL A 63 28.41 12.80 -10.61
CA VAL A 63 27.96 13.28 -9.31
C VAL A 63 28.89 12.76 -8.21
N SER A 64 28.83 13.35 -7.01
CA SER A 64 29.60 12.80 -5.90
C SER A 64 28.97 11.48 -5.42
N LEU A 65 29.82 10.54 -4.97
CA LEU A 65 29.37 9.29 -4.35
C LEU A 65 28.42 9.55 -3.17
N GLY A 66 28.75 10.54 -2.34
CA GLY A 66 27.93 10.95 -1.21
C GLY A 66 26.54 11.42 -1.64
N TYR A 67 26.47 12.26 -2.69
CA TYR A 67 25.21 12.74 -3.23
C TYR A 67 24.35 11.59 -3.77
N LEU A 68 24.91 10.69 -4.59
CA LEU A 68 24.18 9.51 -5.08
C LEU A 68 23.66 8.64 -3.92
N SER A 69 24.46 8.47 -2.86
CA SER A 69 24.02 7.72 -1.68
C SER A 69 22.87 8.40 -0.93
N GLU A 70 22.85 9.73 -0.84
CA GLU A 70 21.74 10.46 -0.24
C GLU A 70 20.48 10.37 -1.09
N VAL A 71 20.61 10.44 -2.42
CA VAL A 71 19.50 10.26 -3.37
C VAL A 71 18.89 8.86 -3.24
N GLU A 72 19.70 7.81 -3.27
CA GLU A 72 19.22 6.42 -3.15
C GLU A 72 18.54 6.10 -1.81
N ARG A 73 18.73 6.93 -0.78
CA ARG A 73 18.07 6.82 0.53
C ARG A 73 16.88 7.78 0.69
N GLY A 74 16.49 8.49 -0.38
CA GLY A 74 15.43 9.49 -0.33
C GLY A 74 15.74 10.68 0.59
N GLN A 75 17.01 11.00 0.83
CA GLN A 75 17.42 12.14 1.68
C GLN A 75 17.58 13.43 0.89
N LYS A 76 17.64 13.34 -0.45
CA LYS A 76 17.78 14.49 -1.34
C LYS A 76 16.75 14.44 -2.46
N GLU A 77 16.18 15.61 -2.73
CA GLU A 77 15.45 15.88 -3.96
C GLU A 77 16.49 16.12 -5.07
N ALA A 78 16.54 15.22 -6.05
CA ALA A 78 17.38 15.38 -7.23
C ALA A 78 16.62 16.16 -8.31
N SER A 79 17.32 17.02 -9.05
CA SER A 79 16.71 17.67 -10.21
C SER A 79 16.46 16.66 -11.33
N SER A 80 15.55 16.98 -12.25
CA SER A 80 15.26 16.14 -13.41
C SER A 80 16.51 15.86 -14.25
N GLU A 81 17.42 16.84 -14.40
CA GLU A 81 18.69 16.68 -15.10
C GLU A 81 19.63 15.69 -14.40
N LEU A 82 19.70 15.73 -13.07
CA LEU A 82 20.51 14.79 -12.30
C LEU A 82 19.93 13.38 -12.35
N LEU A 83 18.60 13.24 -12.26
CA LEU A 83 17.94 11.94 -12.42
C LEU A 83 18.17 11.37 -13.82
N ALA A 84 18.12 12.21 -14.87
CA ALA A 84 18.43 11.80 -16.22
C ALA A 84 19.89 11.32 -16.37
N ALA A 85 20.86 12.05 -15.79
CA ALA A 85 22.27 11.65 -15.80
C ALA A 85 22.52 10.32 -15.06
N ILE A 86 21.82 10.07 -13.95
CA ILE A 86 21.89 8.79 -13.24
C ILE A 86 21.26 7.66 -14.07
N CYS A 87 20.12 7.91 -14.74
CA CYS A 87 19.50 6.92 -15.62
C CYS A 87 20.39 6.59 -16.82
N GLU A 88 21.04 7.59 -17.43
CA GLU A 88 22.03 7.39 -18.49
C GLU A 88 23.22 6.56 -17.98
N ALA A 89 23.76 6.89 -16.81
CA ALA A 89 24.84 6.12 -16.20
C ALA A 89 24.45 4.67 -15.91
N LEU A 90 23.17 4.42 -15.58
CA LEU A 90 22.62 3.08 -15.36
C LEU A 90 22.14 2.39 -16.66
N ASP A 91 22.31 3.00 -17.83
CA ASP A 91 21.81 2.46 -19.11
C ASP A 91 20.32 2.07 -19.06
N VAL A 92 19.49 2.91 -18.43
CA VAL A 92 18.04 2.73 -18.35
C VAL A 92 17.31 3.93 -18.94
N PRO A 93 16.21 3.71 -19.71
CA PRO A 93 15.41 4.83 -20.19
C PRO A 93 14.72 5.53 -19.02
N PHE A 94 14.75 6.87 -19.00
CA PHE A 94 14.12 7.67 -17.94
C PHE A 94 12.63 7.33 -17.74
N SER A 95 11.90 7.08 -18.84
CA SER A 95 10.50 6.64 -18.80
C SER A 95 10.32 5.25 -18.18
N GLY A 96 11.31 4.37 -18.31
CA GLY A 96 11.32 3.06 -17.66
C GLY A 96 11.46 3.19 -16.15
N MET A 97 12.40 4.03 -15.69
CA MET A 97 12.57 4.36 -14.27
C MET A 97 11.27 4.96 -13.69
N LEU A 98 10.67 5.94 -14.37
CA LEU A 98 9.41 6.54 -13.92
C LEU A 98 8.23 5.55 -13.86
N ARG A 99 8.21 4.56 -14.75
CA ARG A 99 7.21 3.48 -14.70
C ARG A 99 7.40 2.62 -13.45
N GLU A 100 8.63 2.20 -13.15
CA GLU A 100 8.90 1.42 -11.93
C GLU A 100 8.54 2.22 -10.67
N VAL A 101 8.80 3.52 -10.64
CA VAL A 101 8.38 4.41 -9.54
C VAL A 101 6.86 4.45 -9.42
N ALA A 102 6.14 4.64 -10.54
CA ALA A 102 4.69 4.67 -10.55
C ALA A 102 4.09 3.33 -10.07
N ASP A 103 4.67 2.20 -10.47
CA ASP A 103 4.22 0.87 -10.05
C ASP A 103 4.39 0.69 -8.53
N ARG A 104 5.51 1.16 -7.94
CA ARG A 104 5.73 1.12 -6.50
C ARG A 104 4.78 2.02 -5.73
N ILE A 105 4.59 3.25 -6.20
CA ILE A 105 3.63 4.18 -5.62
C ILE A 105 2.23 3.56 -5.65
N ALA A 106 1.81 2.97 -6.77
CA ALA A 106 0.52 2.30 -6.88
C ALA A 106 0.36 1.18 -5.84
N VAL A 107 1.40 0.39 -5.58
CA VAL A 107 1.38 -0.64 -4.52
C VAL A 107 1.22 -0.01 -3.14
N ALA A 108 1.92 1.09 -2.86
CA ALA A 108 1.82 1.80 -1.58
C ALA A 108 0.46 2.49 -1.41
N GLU A 109 -0.14 3.00 -2.49
CA GLU A 109 -1.45 3.67 -2.50
C GLU A 109 -2.62 2.71 -2.26
N VAL A 110 -2.50 1.44 -2.67
CA VAL A 110 -3.58 0.44 -2.52
C VAL A 110 -3.89 0.12 -1.06
N GLY A 111 -3.07 0.57 -0.10
CA GLY A 111 -3.32 0.41 1.32
C GLY A 111 -3.26 -1.06 1.74
N HIS A 112 -3.23 -1.30 3.06
CA HIS A 112 -3.30 -2.65 3.60
C HIS A 112 -4.66 -3.26 3.25
N VAL A 113 -4.68 -4.17 2.27
CA VAL A 113 -5.84 -5.05 2.06
C VAL A 113 -5.94 -5.90 3.34
N PRO A 114 -7.01 -5.78 4.13
CA PRO A 114 -7.14 -6.59 5.32
C PRO A 114 -7.16 -8.06 4.93
N ASP A 115 -6.42 -8.90 5.65
CA ASP A 115 -6.43 -10.37 5.51
C ASP A 115 -7.79 -11.00 5.91
N THR A 116 -8.78 -10.17 6.27
CA THR A 116 -10.12 -10.57 6.66
C THR A 116 -11.14 -10.21 5.58
N VAL A 117 -12.14 -11.09 5.42
CA VAL A 117 -13.26 -10.84 4.54
C VAL A 117 -14.20 -9.84 5.23
N PRO A 118 -14.63 -8.74 4.56
CA PRO A 118 -15.61 -7.83 5.12
C PRO A 118 -16.88 -8.56 5.59
N GLU A 119 -17.44 -8.13 6.72
CA GLU A 119 -18.60 -8.77 7.36
C GLU A 119 -19.81 -8.86 6.39
N GLU A 120 -19.97 -7.84 5.55
CA GLU A 120 -20.99 -7.75 4.50
C GLU A 120 -20.87 -8.86 3.44
N MET A 121 -19.65 -9.23 3.09
CA MET A 121 -19.39 -10.37 2.20
C MET A 121 -19.68 -11.69 2.91
N THR A 122 -19.37 -11.80 4.20
CA THR A 122 -19.64 -13.00 5.02
C THR A 122 -21.13 -13.33 5.09
N HIS A 123 -21.99 -12.33 5.30
CA HIS A 123 -23.45 -12.52 5.34
C HIS A 123 -24.06 -12.99 4.02
N ARG A 124 -23.44 -12.66 2.88
CA ARG A 124 -23.90 -13.10 1.57
C ARG A 124 -23.66 -14.60 1.34
N PHE A 125 -22.64 -15.18 1.96
CA PHE A 125 -22.34 -16.61 1.88
C PHE A 125 -23.07 -17.46 2.94
N GLN A 126 -23.39 -16.90 4.11
CA GLN A 126 -24.18 -17.61 5.14
C GLN A 126 -25.61 -17.92 4.68
N ARG A 127 -26.16 -17.16 3.71
CA ARG A 127 -27.50 -17.39 3.17
C ARG A 127 -27.65 -18.68 2.35
N GLY A 128 -26.52 -19.34 2.00
CA GLY A 128 -26.51 -20.63 1.30
C GLY A 128 -26.34 -21.85 2.20
N VAL A 129 -25.99 -21.66 3.49
CA VAL A 129 -25.83 -22.76 4.46
C VAL A 129 -27.09 -22.86 5.31
N ALA A 130 -28.25 -23.03 4.65
CA ALA A 130 -29.47 -23.35 5.35
C ALA A 130 -29.34 -24.75 6.00
N GLN A 131 -29.69 -24.78 7.28
CA GLN A 131 -29.60 -25.88 8.25
C GLN A 131 -29.96 -27.27 7.69
N PRO A 132 -29.26 -28.35 8.11
CA PRO A 132 -29.70 -29.71 7.82
C PRO A 132 -31.10 -29.92 8.41
N ASN A 133 -31.99 -30.32 7.51
CA ASN A 133 -33.41 -30.55 7.70
C ASN A 133 -33.72 -31.39 8.95
N GLN A 134 -34.22 -30.76 10.02
CA GLN A 134 -34.84 -31.45 11.15
C GLN A 134 -36.32 -31.72 10.81
N SER A 135 -36.58 -32.56 9.80
CA SER A 135 -37.92 -33.02 9.48
C SER A 135 -38.18 -34.43 10.02
N ALA A 136 -39.04 -34.48 11.03
CA ALA A 136 -39.99 -35.55 11.34
C ALA A 136 -39.43 -36.95 11.71
N THR A 137 -39.52 -37.30 13.00
CA THR A 137 -39.93 -38.66 13.40
C THR A 137 -40.75 -38.61 14.69
N GLY A 138 -42.06 -38.78 14.55
CA GLY A 138 -42.95 -39.24 15.62
C GLY A 138 -44.17 -39.91 14.98
N PRO A 139 -44.91 -40.78 15.67
CA PRO A 139 -44.54 -41.70 16.75
C PRO A 139 -44.63 -43.17 16.26
N ARG A 140 -43.73 -44.06 16.70
CA ARG A 140 -43.95 -45.52 16.57
C ARG A 140 -44.39 -46.07 17.92
N GLY A 141 -45.63 -46.57 17.94
CA GLY A 141 -46.29 -47.07 19.13
C GLY A 141 -45.61 -48.31 19.71
N TYR A 142 -45.62 -48.36 21.04
CA TYR A 142 -45.39 -49.57 21.81
C TYR A 142 -46.72 -50.03 22.40
N MET A 143 -47.30 -51.07 21.80
CA MET A 143 -48.28 -51.94 22.45
C MET A 143 -47.48 -53.13 23.01
N ALA A 144 -47.33 -53.19 24.33
CA ALA A 144 -47.02 -54.42 25.06
C ALA A 144 -47.27 -54.19 26.56
N GLY A 145 -48.22 -54.94 27.13
CA GLY A 145 -48.53 -54.92 28.55
C GLY A 145 -49.52 -56.02 28.90
N THR A 146 -49.00 -57.21 29.15
CA THR A 146 -49.67 -58.40 29.68
C THR A 146 -50.09 -58.21 31.14
N HIS A 147 -51.31 -58.63 31.50
CA HIS A 147 -51.60 -59.51 32.63
C HIS A 147 -52.92 -60.25 32.41
#